data_AF-A0A969DL46-F1
#
_entry.id   AF-A0A969DL46-F1
#
_cell.length_a   1.000
_cell.length_b   1.000
_cell.length_c   1.000
_cell.angle_alpha   90.00
_cell.angle_beta   90.00
_cell.angle_gamma   90.00
#
_symmetry.space_group_name_H-M   'P 1'
#
loop_
_entity.id
_entity.type
_entity.pdbx_description
1 polymer ?
#
loop_
_entity_poly.entity_id
_entity_poly.type
_entity_poly.pdbx_seq_one_letter_code
_entity_poly.pdbx_strand_id
1 'polypeptide(L)'
;MRLLPLLALIPFFTLAACQDDAATPDAPPAPPEDTRMTTASGIKYEILKAGEETGAPEAGDEVTVHYIGTHMSGKKFDSSRDRGSPFKFKLGMGEVIAGWDEVVALMTPGAKWQVHIPWKLAYGEGGSPGGIPPRSDLNFEIELLSVKKGVPLPKFRAGDPEKQKKSDSGLVYEELAKGSGVPPRADQGVSLRFALWSKGGSLIVCSEGTGQNLSGACSSVTLGPVPLKFLQEAVLLMSPGSVMRFEVPAALAWEDRTIHPEVPGGSLTIWELELLKVNDMPAFAMSDPDKVTTTASGLQIETVKEGGGKAPVRSDRVTVHYTGWLTDGTVFDSSHARDEPAVFPLGGVIPGWTEALQLMKVGGIARLTIPANLAYGDRQSGLIPPGSTLVFLVELIKIG
;
A
#
# COMPACT_ATOMS: atom_id res chain seq x y z
N MET A 1 -83.61 -17.77 -66.99
CA MET A 1 -84.39 -19.02 -67.16
C MET A 1 -83.43 -20.19 -66.99
N ARG A 2 -83.61 -21.05 -65.96
CA ARG A 2 -82.76 -22.25 -65.68
C ARG A 2 -81.27 -21.91 -65.37
N LEU A 3 -80.49 -22.72 -64.65
CA LEU A 3 -80.76 -23.90 -63.80
C LEU A 3 -79.76 -23.93 -62.60
N LEU A 4 -80.14 -24.53 -61.47
CA LEU A 4 -79.22 -25.15 -60.47
C LEU A 4 -78.83 -26.59 -60.95
N PRO A 5 -78.03 -27.45 -60.25
CA PRO A 5 -77.67 -27.53 -58.82
C PRO A 5 -76.13 -27.80 -58.61
N LEU A 6 -75.51 -28.52 -57.63
CA LEU A 6 -75.92 -29.32 -56.44
C LEU A 6 -74.73 -29.52 -55.46
N LEU A 7 -74.90 -29.27 -54.14
CA LEU A 7 -74.13 -29.84 -52.98
C LEU A 7 -72.58 -29.66 -52.92
N ALA A 8 -71.85 -29.83 -51.80
CA ALA A 8 -72.11 -30.04 -50.35
C ALA A 8 -70.91 -29.39 -49.56
N LEU A 9 -71.03 -28.82 -48.34
CA LEU A 9 -71.13 -29.48 -47.01
C LEU A 9 -69.98 -30.52 -46.78
N ILE A 10 -69.15 -30.51 -45.72
CA ILE A 10 -69.33 -30.07 -44.31
C ILE A 10 -68.06 -29.28 -43.75
N PRO A 11 -67.66 -29.23 -42.45
CA PRO A 11 -67.66 -27.99 -41.64
C PRO A 11 -66.30 -27.36 -41.23
N PHE A 12 -66.43 -26.22 -40.51
CA PHE A 12 -65.43 -25.50 -39.70
C PHE A 12 -64.55 -26.39 -38.79
N PHE A 13 -63.31 -25.93 -38.57
CA PHE A 13 -62.83 -25.59 -37.23
C PHE A 13 -61.82 -24.41 -37.29
N THR A 14 -61.77 -23.60 -36.23
CA THR A 14 -60.81 -22.50 -36.01
C THR A 14 -59.63 -22.99 -35.13
N LEU A 15 -58.53 -22.28 -34.86
CA LEU A 15 -58.10 -20.88 -35.03
C LEU A 15 -56.54 -20.85 -35.12
N ALA A 16 -55.97 -19.64 -35.08
CA ALA A 16 -54.57 -19.28 -34.82
C ALA A 16 -53.58 -19.43 -36.00
N ALA A 17 -52.98 -18.29 -36.36
CA ALA A 17 -51.84 -18.22 -37.28
C ALA A 17 -50.54 -18.27 -36.48
N CYS A 18 -49.51 -18.91 -37.02
CA CYS A 18 -48.14 -18.82 -36.51
C CYS A 18 -47.51 -17.48 -36.88
N GLN A 19 -46.62 -16.98 -36.02
CA GLN A 19 -45.52 -16.09 -36.42
C GLN A 19 -44.24 -16.66 -35.82
N ASP A 20 -43.20 -16.74 -36.65
CA ASP A 20 -41.89 -17.25 -36.28
C ASP A 20 -41.04 -16.16 -35.63
N ASP A 21 -40.69 -16.33 -34.35
CA ASP A 21 -39.67 -15.51 -33.68
C ASP A 21 -38.28 -16.15 -33.87
N ALA A 22 -37.44 -15.48 -34.65
CA ALA A 22 -36.05 -15.91 -34.88
C ALA A 22 -35.15 -15.51 -33.70
N ALA A 23 -34.47 -16.50 -33.10
CA ALA A 23 -33.62 -16.28 -31.93
C ALA A 23 -32.33 -15.48 -32.25
N THR A 24 -31.99 -14.53 -31.38
CA THR A 24 -30.72 -13.79 -31.40
C THR A 24 -29.59 -14.58 -30.72
N PRO A 25 -28.39 -14.67 -31.32
CA PRO A 25 -27.19 -15.19 -30.64
C PRO A 25 -26.59 -14.18 -29.65
N ASP A 26 -25.56 -14.62 -28.93
CA ASP A 26 -24.71 -13.83 -27.99
C ASP A 26 -25.35 -13.38 -26.66
N ALA A 27 -26.11 -14.29 -26.03
CA ALA A 27 -26.18 -14.39 -24.58
C ALA A 27 -25.75 -15.81 -24.14
N PRO A 28 -24.79 -15.98 -23.21
CA PRO A 28 -24.50 -17.28 -22.63
C PRO A 28 -25.75 -17.85 -21.94
N PRO A 29 -26.17 -19.10 -22.24
CA PRO A 29 -27.35 -19.67 -21.61
C PRO A 29 -27.12 -19.83 -20.10
N ALA A 30 -28.13 -19.50 -19.29
CA ALA A 30 -28.06 -19.71 -17.85
C ALA A 30 -27.96 -21.23 -17.55
N PRO A 31 -26.87 -21.70 -16.91
CA PRO A 31 -26.65 -23.12 -16.70
C PRO A 31 -27.60 -23.72 -15.64
N PRO A 32 -27.88 -25.03 -15.69
CA PRO A 32 -28.76 -25.72 -14.74
C PRO A 32 -28.23 -25.61 -13.30
N GLU A 33 -29.13 -25.73 -12.31
CA GLU A 33 -28.80 -25.33 -10.93
C GLU A 33 -27.88 -26.31 -10.17
N ASP A 34 -27.73 -27.53 -10.69
CA ASP A 34 -27.17 -28.72 -10.00
C ASP A 34 -25.63 -28.85 -10.09
N THR A 35 -24.92 -27.75 -10.39
CA THR A 35 -23.43 -27.75 -10.48
C THR A 35 -22.81 -26.49 -9.84
N ARG A 36 -23.62 -25.68 -9.16
CA ARG A 36 -23.17 -24.40 -8.57
C ARG A 36 -22.56 -24.61 -7.18
N MET A 37 -21.24 -24.57 -7.11
CA MET A 37 -20.49 -24.55 -5.85
C MET A 37 -20.70 -23.21 -5.14
N THR A 38 -20.58 -23.18 -3.81
CA THR A 38 -20.70 -21.95 -3.00
C THR A 38 -19.56 -21.87 -1.99
N THR A 39 -18.91 -20.71 -1.89
CA THR A 39 -17.82 -20.46 -0.93
C THR A 39 -18.36 -20.10 0.46
N ALA A 40 -17.50 -20.11 1.47
CA ALA A 40 -17.88 -19.76 2.85
C ALA A 40 -18.37 -18.31 3.02
N SER A 41 -17.96 -17.39 2.13
CA SER A 41 -18.44 -16.00 2.11
C SER A 41 -19.76 -15.80 1.35
N GLY A 42 -20.22 -16.84 0.63
CA GLY A 42 -21.48 -16.85 -0.12
C GLY A 42 -21.34 -16.57 -1.63
N ILE A 43 -20.12 -16.52 -2.18
CA ILE A 43 -19.91 -16.45 -3.63
C ILE A 43 -20.34 -17.78 -4.26
N LYS A 44 -21.10 -17.73 -5.35
CA LYS A 44 -21.51 -18.93 -6.10
C LYS A 44 -20.69 -19.03 -7.39
N TYR A 45 -20.25 -20.22 -7.75
CA TYR A 45 -19.46 -20.43 -8.97
C TYR A 45 -19.71 -21.79 -9.62
N GLU A 46 -19.33 -21.88 -10.90
CA GLU A 46 -19.47 -23.07 -11.74
C GLU A 46 -18.25 -23.17 -12.66
N ILE A 47 -17.69 -24.37 -12.80
CA ILE A 47 -16.46 -24.62 -13.56
C ILE A 47 -16.83 -24.94 -15.02
N LEU A 48 -16.87 -23.91 -15.88
CA LEU A 48 -17.13 -24.06 -17.32
C LEU A 48 -16.00 -24.82 -18.04
N LYS A 49 -14.78 -24.74 -17.51
CA LYS A 49 -13.58 -25.46 -17.97
C LYS A 49 -12.62 -25.63 -16.80
N ALA A 50 -12.16 -26.86 -16.55
CA ALA A 50 -11.07 -27.12 -15.61
C ALA A 50 -9.74 -26.53 -16.12
N GLY A 51 -8.89 -26.11 -15.18
CA GLY A 51 -7.51 -25.72 -15.47
C GLY A 51 -6.54 -26.90 -15.31
N GLU A 52 -5.26 -26.56 -15.14
CA GLU A 52 -4.21 -27.49 -14.75
C GLU A 52 -4.46 -28.09 -13.36
N GLU A 53 -3.84 -29.24 -13.06
CA GLU A 53 -4.01 -29.95 -11.77
C GLU A 53 -3.37 -29.21 -10.58
N THR A 54 -2.47 -28.26 -10.84
CA THR A 54 -1.73 -27.50 -9.84
C THR A 54 -1.55 -26.04 -10.30
N GLY A 55 -0.68 -25.27 -9.64
CA GLY A 55 -0.36 -23.90 -10.08
C GLY A 55 -1.35 -22.82 -9.63
N ALA A 56 -2.24 -23.12 -8.68
CA ALA A 56 -3.11 -22.13 -8.07
C ALA A 56 -2.30 -20.92 -7.53
N PRO A 57 -2.80 -19.69 -7.70
CA PRO A 57 -2.13 -18.49 -7.23
C PRO A 57 -2.28 -18.33 -5.71
N GLU A 58 -1.21 -17.87 -5.06
CA GLU A 58 -1.22 -17.43 -3.66
C GLU A 58 -1.29 -15.89 -3.62
N ALA A 59 -1.70 -15.33 -2.47
CA ALA A 59 -1.70 -13.88 -2.29
C ALA A 59 -0.27 -13.32 -2.43
N GLY A 60 -0.13 -12.26 -3.23
CA GLY A 60 1.14 -11.69 -3.69
C GLY A 60 1.51 -12.04 -5.15
N ASP A 61 0.91 -13.08 -5.75
CA ASP A 61 1.18 -13.48 -7.14
C ASP A 61 0.61 -12.49 -8.18
N GLU A 62 1.33 -12.28 -9.28
CA GLU A 62 0.80 -11.57 -10.46
C GLU A 62 -0.03 -12.54 -11.31
N VAL A 63 -1.34 -12.35 -11.35
CA VAL A 63 -2.28 -13.16 -12.14
C VAL A 63 -2.69 -12.43 -13.40
N THR A 64 -2.85 -13.18 -14.49
CA THR A 64 -3.31 -12.66 -15.79
C THR A 64 -4.60 -13.36 -16.20
N VAL A 65 -5.66 -12.60 -16.43
CA VAL A 65 -7.02 -13.13 -16.67
C VAL A 65 -7.71 -12.50 -17.88
N HIS A 66 -8.57 -13.27 -18.54
CA HIS A 66 -9.66 -12.72 -19.34
C HIS A 66 -10.97 -12.73 -18.53
N TYR A 67 -11.85 -11.76 -18.77
CA TYR A 67 -13.16 -11.72 -18.12
C TYR A 67 -14.25 -11.01 -18.94
N ILE A 68 -15.49 -11.29 -18.57
CA ILE A 68 -16.70 -10.58 -19.00
C ILE A 68 -17.55 -10.31 -17.76
N GLY A 69 -17.75 -9.04 -17.41
CA GLY A 69 -18.60 -8.59 -16.29
C GLY A 69 -20.00 -8.22 -16.76
N THR A 70 -21.02 -8.81 -16.14
CA THR A 70 -22.43 -8.61 -16.45
C THR A 70 -23.25 -8.31 -15.19
N HIS A 71 -24.28 -7.47 -15.31
CA HIS A 71 -25.29 -7.31 -14.26
C HIS A 71 -26.17 -8.57 -14.19
N MET A 72 -26.95 -8.72 -13.12
CA MET A 72 -27.93 -9.82 -12.97
C MET A 72 -28.97 -9.91 -14.11
N SER A 73 -29.17 -8.84 -14.89
CA SER A 73 -30.01 -8.81 -16.10
C SER A 73 -29.29 -9.29 -17.37
N GLY A 74 -28.08 -9.84 -17.28
CA GLY A 74 -27.25 -10.26 -18.42
C GLY A 74 -26.56 -9.12 -19.17
N LYS A 75 -26.94 -7.86 -18.93
CA LYS A 75 -26.29 -6.69 -19.55
C LYS A 75 -24.80 -6.64 -19.16
N LYS A 76 -23.91 -6.76 -20.16
CA LYS A 76 -22.47 -6.52 -20.03
C LYS A 76 -22.19 -5.07 -19.62
N PHE A 77 -21.33 -4.88 -18.62
CA PHE A 77 -20.82 -3.57 -18.21
C PHE A 77 -19.33 -3.42 -18.48
N ASP A 78 -18.57 -4.51 -18.52
CA ASP A 78 -17.11 -4.50 -18.74
C ASP A 78 -16.61 -5.83 -19.32
N SER A 79 -15.48 -5.82 -20.03
CA SER A 79 -14.76 -7.00 -20.49
C SER A 79 -13.33 -6.68 -20.91
N SER A 80 -12.37 -7.53 -20.55
CA SER A 80 -11.01 -7.44 -21.10
C SER A 80 -10.87 -8.04 -22.51
N ARG A 81 -11.83 -8.87 -22.95
CA ARG A 81 -11.87 -9.36 -24.34
C ARG A 81 -12.25 -8.23 -25.31
N ASP A 82 -13.23 -7.40 -24.94
CA ASP A 82 -13.64 -6.21 -25.71
C ASP A 82 -12.49 -5.19 -25.88
N ARG A 83 -11.54 -5.15 -24.92
CA ARG A 83 -10.32 -4.32 -24.99
C ARG A 83 -9.18 -4.94 -25.80
N GLY A 84 -9.30 -6.20 -26.23
CA GLY A 84 -8.25 -6.92 -26.97
C GLY A 84 -7.00 -7.27 -26.15
N SER A 85 -7.02 -7.12 -24.82
CA SER A 85 -5.86 -7.35 -23.95
C SER A 85 -6.26 -7.98 -22.62
N PRO A 86 -5.62 -9.07 -22.15
CA PRO A 86 -5.82 -9.60 -20.81
C PRO A 86 -5.65 -8.55 -19.71
N PHE A 87 -6.36 -8.73 -18.60
CA PHE A 87 -6.18 -7.92 -17.40
C PHE A 87 -5.15 -8.57 -16.48
N LYS A 88 -4.39 -7.74 -15.76
CA LYS A 88 -3.35 -8.16 -14.81
C LYS A 88 -3.54 -7.44 -13.49
N PHE A 89 -3.40 -8.19 -12.39
CA PHE A 89 -3.42 -7.66 -11.03
C PHE A 89 -2.61 -8.57 -10.11
N LYS A 90 -2.24 -8.08 -8.91
CA LYS A 90 -1.71 -8.90 -7.83
C LYS A 90 -2.85 -9.48 -7.00
N LEU A 91 -2.85 -10.80 -6.80
CA LEU A 91 -3.87 -11.47 -6.01
C LEU A 91 -3.74 -11.17 -4.52
N GLY A 92 -4.87 -10.99 -3.84
CA GLY A 92 -4.95 -10.77 -2.39
C GLY A 92 -4.41 -9.41 -1.94
N MET A 93 -4.27 -8.46 -2.87
CA MET A 93 -3.73 -7.12 -2.63
C MET A 93 -4.80 -6.02 -2.64
N GLY A 94 -6.09 -6.34 -2.87
CA GLY A 94 -7.15 -5.34 -2.97
C GLY A 94 -7.08 -4.48 -4.24
N GLU A 95 -6.30 -4.90 -5.25
CA GLU A 95 -6.30 -4.29 -6.59
C GLU A 95 -7.61 -4.58 -7.36
N VAL A 96 -8.43 -5.50 -6.85
CA VAL A 96 -9.73 -5.92 -7.36
C VAL A 96 -10.77 -6.00 -6.22
N ILE A 97 -12.03 -6.25 -6.55
CA ILE A 97 -13.08 -6.49 -5.54
C ILE A 97 -12.78 -7.76 -4.72
N ALA A 98 -13.18 -7.79 -3.43
CA ALA A 98 -12.84 -8.88 -2.52
C ALA A 98 -13.26 -10.28 -3.03
N GLY A 99 -14.40 -10.37 -3.73
CA GLY A 99 -14.85 -11.64 -4.31
C GLY A 99 -14.04 -12.13 -5.51
N TRP A 100 -13.25 -11.26 -6.16
CA TRP A 100 -12.26 -11.67 -7.15
C TRP A 100 -11.00 -12.24 -6.49
N ASP A 101 -10.50 -11.57 -5.45
CA ASP A 101 -9.34 -12.06 -4.68
C ASP A 101 -9.63 -13.43 -4.03
N GLU A 102 -10.87 -13.66 -3.58
CA GLU A 102 -11.29 -14.98 -3.07
C GLU A 102 -11.38 -16.05 -4.17
N VAL A 103 -12.04 -15.77 -5.30
CA VAL A 103 -12.31 -16.80 -6.31
C VAL A 103 -11.09 -17.14 -7.14
N VAL A 104 -10.28 -16.16 -7.53
CA VAL A 104 -9.10 -16.43 -8.38
C VAL A 104 -8.03 -17.22 -7.61
N ALA A 105 -7.99 -17.14 -6.29
CA ALA A 105 -7.19 -18.02 -5.42
C ALA A 105 -7.59 -19.50 -5.48
N LEU A 106 -8.82 -19.81 -5.91
CA LEU A 106 -9.33 -21.18 -6.06
C LEU A 106 -9.18 -21.72 -7.50
N MET A 107 -8.78 -20.87 -8.45
CA MET A 107 -8.60 -21.25 -9.86
C MET A 107 -7.17 -21.71 -10.16
N THR A 108 -7.01 -22.64 -11.10
CA THR A 108 -5.71 -23.04 -11.67
C THR A 108 -5.52 -22.48 -13.08
N PRO A 109 -4.28 -22.39 -13.61
CA PRO A 109 -4.03 -21.90 -14.97
C PRO A 109 -4.85 -22.65 -16.02
N GLY A 110 -5.39 -21.92 -17.00
CA GLY A 110 -6.28 -22.43 -18.03
C GLY A 110 -7.74 -22.64 -17.59
N ALA A 111 -8.09 -22.50 -16.31
CA ALA A 111 -9.46 -22.66 -15.84
C ALA A 111 -10.36 -21.51 -16.31
N LYS A 112 -11.63 -21.83 -16.61
CA LYS A 112 -12.67 -20.86 -16.96
C LYS A 112 -13.91 -21.11 -16.10
N TRP A 113 -14.31 -20.13 -15.29
CA TRP A 113 -15.40 -20.24 -14.32
C TRP A 113 -16.48 -19.19 -14.60
N GLN A 114 -17.74 -19.54 -14.35
CA GLN A 114 -18.83 -18.59 -14.20
C GLN A 114 -19.00 -18.30 -12.71
N VAL A 115 -19.08 -17.03 -12.33
CA VAL A 115 -19.02 -16.58 -10.94
C VAL A 115 -20.14 -15.58 -10.67
N HIS A 116 -20.81 -15.69 -9.53
CA HIS A 116 -21.83 -14.78 -9.04
C HIS A 116 -21.39 -14.25 -7.66
N ILE A 117 -21.03 -12.97 -7.61
CA ILE A 117 -20.45 -12.30 -6.45
C ILE A 117 -21.52 -11.41 -5.81
N PRO A 118 -21.87 -11.63 -4.52
CA PRO A 118 -22.83 -10.78 -3.83
C PRO A 118 -22.25 -9.39 -3.58
N TRP A 119 -23.10 -8.36 -3.56
CA TRP A 119 -22.71 -6.95 -3.55
C TRP A 119 -21.73 -6.56 -2.43
N LYS A 120 -21.80 -7.25 -1.29
CA LYS A 120 -20.92 -7.08 -0.12
C LYS A 120 -19.45 -7.38 -0.42
N LEU A 121 -19.19 -8.21 -1.42
CA LEU A 121 -17.85 -8.62 -1.89
C LEU A 121 -17.52 -7.98 -3.26
N ALA A 122 -18.38 -7.07 -3.72
CA ALA A 122 -18.23 -6.27 -4.94
C ALA A 122 -18.12 -4.77 -4.60
N TYR A 123 -19.09 -3.95 -5.01
CA TYR A 123 -19.04 -2.48 -4.87
C TYR A 123 -19.85 -1.91 -3.68
N GLY A 124 -20.25 -2.77 -2.74
CA GLY A 124 -20.83 -2.34 -1.47
C GLY A 124 -22.14 -1.54 -1.61
N GLU A 125 -22.36 -0.62 -0.67
CA GLU A 125 -23.55 0.24 -0.67
C GLU A 125 -23.43 1.45 -1.61
N GLY A 126 -22.21 1.81 -2.04
CA GLY A 126 -21.98 2.93 -2.96
C GLY A 126 -22.21 2.59 -4.43
N GLY A 127 -21.93 1.35 -4.83
CA GLY A 127 -21.82 0.99 -6.25
C GLY A 127 -20.54 1.57 -6.88
N SER A 128 -20.53 1.70 -8.20
CA SER A 128 -19.46 2.36 -8.95
C SER A 128 -20.03 3.42 -9.90
N PRO A 129 -19.49 4.65 -9.94
CA PRO A 129 -19.88 5.69 -10.90
C PRO A 129 -19.78 5.25 -12.38
N GLY A 130 -19.00 4.20 -12.68
CA GLY A 130 -18.93 3.57 -14.01
C GLY A 130 -20.17 2.81 -14.44
N GLY A 131 -21.30 2.92 -13.73
CA GLY A 131 -22.59 2.34 -14.12
C GLY A 131 -23.04 1.12 -13.32
N ILE A 132 -22.46 0.87 -12.14
CA ILE A 132 -22.85 -0.22 -11.24
C ILE A 132 -23.65 0.37 -10.06
N PRO A 133 -24.96 0.11 -9.94
CA PRO A 133 -25.78 0.67 -8.86
C PRO A 133 -25.36 0.22 -7.44
N PRO A 134 -25.69 1.00 -6.40
CA PRO A 134 -25.71 0.58 -5.00
C PRO A 134 -26.24 -0.84 -4.77
N ARG A 135 -25.54 -1.63 -3.94
CA ARG A 135 -25.91 -3.00 -3.55
C ARG A 135 -26.20 -3.96 -4.73
N SER A 136 -25.50 -3.79 -5.87
CA SER A 136 -25.62 -4.70 -7.02
C SER A 136 -24.79 -5.97 -6.84
N ASP A 137 -25.45 -7.13 -6.86
CA ASP A 137 -24.79 -8.41 -7.12
C ASP A 137 -24.32 -8.47 -8.59
N LEU A 138 -23.20 -9.14 -8.87
CA LEU A 138 -22.55 -9.14 -10.19
C LEU A 138 -22.22 -10.55 -10.65
N ASN A 139 -22.32 -10.77 -11.96
CA ASN A 139 -21.94 -12.02 -12.62
C ASN A 139 -20.67 -11.79 -13.45
N PHE A 140 -19.69 -12.68 -13.31
CA PHE A 140 -18.44 -12.65 -14.08
C PHE A 140 -18.19 -14.01 -14.75
N GLU A 141 -17.92 -13.99 -16.06
CA GLU A 141 -17.11 -15.03 -16.68
C GLU A 141 -15.64 -14.68 -16.40
N ILE A 142 -14.85 -15.59 -15.82
CA ILE A 142 -13.41 -15.40 -15.56
C ILE A 142 -12.63 -16.57 -16.18
N GLU A 143 -11.53 -16.27 -16.87
CA GLU A 143 -10.59 -17.23 -17.43
C GLU A 143 -9.17 -16.90 -16.93
N LEU A 144 -8.57 -17.76 -16.10
CA LEU A 144 -7.22 -17.59 -15.59
C LEU A 144 -6.21 -18.07 -16.64
N LEU A 145 -5.43 -17.15 -17.22
CA LEU A 145 -4.52 -17.45 -18.33
C LEU A 145 -3.14 -17.89 -17.86
N SER A 146 -2.60 -17.20 -16.84
CA SER A 146 -1.29 -17.52 -16.28
C SER A 146 -1.09 -16.92 -14.88
N VAL A 147 -0.35 -17.63 -14.04
CA VAL A 147 0.13 -17.18 -12.73
C VAL A 147 1.64 -16.97 -12.79
N LYS A 148 2.12 -15.80 -12.37
CA LYS A 148 3.53 -15.49 -12.18
C LYS A 148 3.78 -15.33 -10.68
N LYS A 149 4.57 -16.24 -10.10
CA LYS A 149 4.82 -16.25 -8.66
C LYS A 149 5.45 -14.95 -8.17
N GLY A 150 4.85 -14.38 -7.13
CA GLY A 150 5.23 -13.10 -6.52
C GLY A 150 6.14 -13.26 -5.31
N VAL A 151 6.12 -12.24 -4.43
CA VAL A 151 6.72 -12.35 -3.10
C VAL A 151 5.62 -12.88 -2.16
N PRO A 152 5.81 -14.03 -1.48
CA PRO A 152 4.77 -14.59 -0.60
C PRO A 152 4.42 -13.62 0.54
N LEU A 153 3.13 -13.32 0.71
CA LEU A 153 2.69 -12.42 1.78
C LEU A 153 2.85 -13.07 3.18
N PRO A 154 3.10 -12.26 4.23
CA PRO A 154 3.28 -12.74 5.59
C PRO A 154 1.96 -13.30 6.16
N LYS A 155 2.04 -14.51 6.74
CA LYS A 155 0.88 -15.24 7.29
C LYS A 155 0.65 -14.81 8.74
N PHE A 156 -0.61 -14.52 9.09
CA PHE A 156 -0.98 -14.05 10.43
C PHE A 156 -0.57 -15.04 11.52
N ARG A 157 -0.05 -14.53 12.64
CA ARG A 157 0.28 -15.30 13.84
C ARG A 157 -0.52 -14.79 15.04
N ALA A 158 -1.30 -15.68 15.64
CA ALA A 158 -1.77 -15.50 17.00
C ALA A 158 -0.57 -15.52 17.96
N GLY A 159 -0.62 -14.72 19.02
CA GLY A 159 0.46 -14.67 20.02
C GLY A 159 0.35 -15.79 21.04
N ASP A 160 1.48 -16.21 21.59
CA ASP A 160 1.53 -17.21 22.65
C ASP A 160 1.50 -16.55 24.04
N PRO A 161 0.44 -16.75 24.86
CA PRO A 161 0.34 -16.14 26.18
C PRO A 161 1.46 -16.53 27.16
N GLU A 162 2.17 -17.64 26.93
CA GLU A 162 3.30 -18.06 27.76
C GLU A 162 4.62 -17.38 27.35
N LYS A 163 4.73 -16.89 26.10
CA LYS A 163 5.91 -16.16 25.60
C LYS A 163 5.75 -14.64 25.62
N GLN A 164 4.51 -14.15 25.67
CA GLN A 164 4.21 -12.72 25.67
C GLN A 164 4.81 -12.00 26.88
N LYS A 165 5.46 -10.87 26.60
CA LYS A 165 5.93 -9.87 27.57
C LYS A 165 5.09 -8.61 27.40
N LYS A 166 5.08 -7.76 28.43
CA LYS A 166 4.40 -6.45 28.40
C LYS A 166 5.30 -5.38 28.99
N SER A 167 5.29 -4.19 28.41
CA SER A 167 6.02 -3.02 28.90
C SER A 167 5.11 -2.00 29.60
N ASP A 168 5.73 -0.97 30.18
CA ASP A 168 5.06 0.10 30.93
C ASP A 168 4.15 0.97 30.03
N SER A 169 4.43 1.07 28.73
CA SER A 169 3.54 1.75 27.76
C SER A 169 2.26 0.97 27.46
N GLY A 170 2.21 -0.30 27.89
CA GLY A 170 1.11 -1.23 27.61
C GLY A 170 1.31 -2.08 26.35
N LEU A 171 2.42 -1.88 25.60
CA LEU A 171 2.80 -2.71 24.46
C LEU A 171 3.01 -4.16 24.89
N VAL A 172 2.33 -5.10 24.23
CA VAL A 172 2.52 -6.55 24.44
C VAL A 172 3.36 -7.08 23.28
N TYR A 173 4.36 -7.92 23.55
CA TYR A 173 5.32 -8.35 22.53
C TYR A 173 5.86 -9.77 22.73
N GLU A 174 6.31 -10.39 21.64
CA GLU A 174 6.84 -11.76 21.58
C GLU A 174 8.01 -11.83 20.58
N GLU A 175 9.10 -12.52 20.92
CA GLU A 175 10.22 -12.78 20.00
C GLU A 175 9.92 -14.06 19.20
N LEU A 176 9.70 -13.92 17.89
CA LEU A 176 9.35 -15.02 16.98
C LEU A 176 10.59 -15.67 16.35
N ALA A 177 11.62 -14.87 16.07
CA ALA A 177 12.93 -15.34 15.63
C ALA A 177 14.01 -14.46 16.25
N LYS A 178 15.05 -15.07 16.79
CA LYS A 178 16.10 -14.36 17.51
C LYS A 178 17.13 -13.74 16.56
N GLY A 179 17.39 -12.44 16.76
CA GLY A 179 18.41 -11.69 16.02
C GLY A 179 19.83 -11.88 16.55
N SER A 180 20.78 -11.16 15.95
CA SER A 180 22.19 -11.16 16.33
C SER A 180 22.78 -9.75 16.32
N GLY A 181 23.85 -9.52 17.07
CA GLY A 181 24.42 -8.19 17.27
C GLY A 181 23.86 -7.48 18.50
N VAL A 182 23.85 -6.14 18.47
CA VAL A 182 23.39 -5.27 19.55
C VAL A 182 22.08 -4.58 19.11
N PRO A 183 21.10 -4.36 20.01
CA PRO A 183 19.95 -3.52 19.72
C PRO A 183 20.34 -2.12 19.20
N PRO A 184 19.53 -1.51 18.33
CA PRO A 184 19.76 -0.14 17.88
C PRO A 184 19.67 0.83 19.06
N ARG A 185 20.43 1.92 18.98
CA ARG A 185 20.31 3.04 19.91
C ARG A 185 19.30 4.07 19.40
N ALA A 186 18.82 4.95 20.29
CA ALA A 186 17.89 6.02 19.94
C ALA A 186 18.48 7.08 18.97
N ASP A 187 19.81 7.19 18.88
CA ASP A 187 20.53 8.06 17.95
C ASP A 187 20.78 7.44 16.56
N GLN A 188 20.39 6.18 16.34
CA GLN A 188 20.59 5.47 15.07
C GLN A 188 19.32 5.42 14.20
N GLY A 189 19.53 5.06 12.93
CA GLY A 189 18.47 4.71 11.99
C GLY A 189 18.19 3.21 11.97
N VAL A 190 17.02 2.85 11.47
CA VAL A 190 16.61 1.46 11.25
C VAL A 190 15.94 1.30 9.89
N SER A 191 16.02 0.09 9.34
CA SER A 191 15.12 -0.41 8.31
C SER A 191 14.39 -1.64 8.84
N LEU A 192 13.06 -1.62 8.77
CA LEU A 192 12.19 -2.69 9.25
C LEU A 192 11.36 -3.26 8.10
N ARG A 193 11.38 -4.60 7.95
CA ARG A 193 10.27 -5.29 7.28
C ARG A 193 9.08 -5.23 8.22
N PHE A 194 7.88 -5.00 7.71
CA PHE A 194 6.69 -4.94 8.55
C PHE A 194 5.48 -5.64 7.93
N ALA A 195 4.60 -6.09 8.80
CA ALA A 195 3.24 -6.47 8.47
C ALA A 195 2.29 -5.99 9.58
N LEU A 196 1.13 -5.49 9.17
CA LEU A 196 0.06 -4.98 10.03
C LEU A 196 -1.22 -5.77 9.77
N TRP A 197 -1.81 -6.32 10.82
CA TRP A 197 -3.09 -7.02 10.79
C TRP A 197 -4.13 -6.36 11.72
N SER A 198 -5.41 -6.56 11.38
CA SER A 198 -6.51 -6.37 12.33
C SER A 198 -6.35 -7.32 13.53
N LYS A 199 -7.04 -7.04 14.64
CA LYS A 199 -7.14 -8.00 15.76
C LYS A 199 -7.79 -9.34 15.33
N GLY A 200 -8.56 -9.34 14.24
CA GLY A 200 -9.17 -10.55 13.65
C GLY A 200 -8.21 -11.39 12.79
N GLY A 201 -7.01 -10.90 12.50
CA GLY A 201 -6.01 -11.60 11.67
C GLY A 201 -6.04 -11.25 10.17
N SER A 202 -6.88 -10.32 9.76
CA SER A 202 -6.92 -9.77 8.40
C SER A 202 -5.69 -8.93 8.12
N LEU A 203 -4.96 -9.18 7.02
CA LEU A 203 -3.78 -8.40 6.64
C LEU A 203 -4.20 -7.04 6.06
N ILE A 204 -3.70 -5.95 6.64
CA ILE A 204 -4.04 -4.58 6.26
C ILE A 204 -3.01 -4.03 5.29
N VAL A 205 -1.71 -4.21 5.60
CA VAL A 205 -0.58 -3.74 4.79
C VAL A 205 0.72 -4.41 5.26
N CYS A 206 1.65 -4.64 4.34
CA CYS A 206 2.99 -5.18 4.61
C CYS A 206 4.03 -4.68 3.60
N SER A 207 5.31 -4.86 3.91
CA SER A 207 6.44 -4.52 3.03
C SER A 207 6.38 -5.21 1.66
N GLU A 208 5.98 -6.47 1.63
CA GLU A 208 5.90 -7.31 0.42
C GLU A 208 4.82 -6.80 -0.54
N GLY A 209 3.68 -6.38 0.02
CA GLY A 209 2.56 -5.84 -0.75
C GLY A 209 2.85 -4.45 -1.34
N THR A 210 3.44 -3.56 -0.54
CA THR A 210 3.78 -2.18 -0.94
C THR A 210 5.07 -2.06 -1.74
N GLY A 211 6.00 -3.02 -1.59
CA GLY A 211 7.38 -2.90 -2.03
C GLY A 211 8.22 -1.94 -1.17
N GLN A 212 7.77 -1.56 0.03
CA GLN A 212 8.41 -0.55 0.88
C GLN A 212 8.59 -1.02 2.33
N ASN A 213 9.82 -0.90 2.84
CA ASN A 213 10.13 -1.07 4.26
C ASN A 213 9.87 0.23 5.04
N LEU A 214 9.59 0.11 6.34
CA LEU A 214 9.68 1.27 7.23
C LEU A 214 11.17 1.63 7.38
N SER A 215 11.49 2.92 7.30
CA SER A 215 12.86 3.39 7.56
C SER A 215 12.87 4.82 8.09
N GLY A 216 13.85 5.12 8.94
CA GLY A 216 13.95 6.40 9.65
C GLY A 216 14.78 6.27 10.92
N ALA A 217 14.92 7.37 11.66
CA ALA A 217 15.56 7.33 12.98
C ALA A 217 14.66 6.59 13.97
N CYS A 218 15.23 5.88 14.94
CA CYS A 218 14.47 5.13 15.97
C CYS A 218 13.39 6.01 16.65
N SER A 219 13.66 7.30 16.82
CA SER A 219 12.75 8.30 17.41
C SER A 219 11.62 8.79 16.49
N SER A 220 11.69 8.59 15.16
CA SER A 220 10.77 9.21 14.20
C SER A 220 10.35 8.34 13.01
N VAL A 221 10.33 7.00 13.16
CA VAL A 221 9.77 6.09 12.15
C VAL A 221 8.25 6.34 11.98
N THR A 222 7.80 6.53 10.74
CA THR A 222 6.38 6.73 10.38
C THR A 222 5.90 5.69 9.37
N LEU A 223 4.59 5.45 9.34
CA LEU A 223 3.92 4.79 8.21
C LEU A 223 3.11 5.86 7.45
N GLY A 224 3.66 6.30 6.32
CA GLY A 224 3.16 7.48 5.62
C GLY A 224 3.17 8.71 6.54
N PRO A 225 2.06 9.48 6.65
CA PRO A 225 1.97 10.64 7.53
C PRO A 225 1.73 10.30 9.02
N VAL A 226 1.64 9.01 9.40
CA VAL A 226 1.30 8.59 10.76
C VAL A 226 2.57 8.27 11.56
N PRO A 227 2.91 9.03 12.63
CA PRO A 227 4.00 8.67 13.53
C PRO A 227 3.57 7.48 14.40
N LEU A 228 4.44 6.46 14.48
CA LEU A 228 4.15 5.22 15.19
C LEU A 228 4.90 5.20 16.53
N LYS A 229 4.29 5.77 17.57
CA LYS A 229 4.91 5.94 18.89
C LYS A 229 5.49 4.63 19.45
N PHE A 230 4.79 3.50 19.25
CA PHE A 230 5.27 2.19 19.71
C PHE A 230 6.62 1.77 19.09
N LEU A 231 6.99 2.25 17.90
CA LEU A 231 8.25 1.89 17.26
C LEU A 231 9.47 2.44 18.02
N GLN A 232 9.33 3.58 18.70
CA GLN A 232 10.39 4.16 19.53
C GLN A 232 10.84 3.21 20.66
N GLU A 233 9.91 2.38 21.15
CA GLU A 233 10.17 1.34 22.14
C GLU A 233 10.53 0.00 21.47
N ALA A 234 9.71 -0.43 20.50
CA ALA A 234 9.81 -1.74 19.86
C ALA A 234 11.19 -2.00 19.25
N VAL A 235 11.80 -1.02 18.57
CA VAL A 235 13.11 -1.22 17.93
C VAL A 235 14.24 -1.42 18.95
N LEU A 236 14.12 -0.83 20.15
CA LEU A 236 15.11 -0.98 21.23
C LEU A 236 15.05 -2.37 21.89
N LEU A 237 13.95 -3.11 21.69
CA LEU A 237 13.80 -4.51 22.11
C LEU A 237 14.35 -5.51 21.07
N MET A 238 14.57 -5.07 19.83
CA MET A 238 14.97 -5.89 18.69
C MET A 238 16.50 -6.00 18.56
N SER A 239 16.97 -6.86 17.65
CA SER A 239 18.37 -6.93 17.21
C SER A 239 18.43 -7.28 15.73
N PRO A 240 19.50 -6.94 14.98
CA PRO A 240 19.59 -7.26 13.55
C PRO A 240 19.21 -8.71 13.21
N GLY A 241 18.23 -8.89 12.33
CA GLY A 241 17.64 -10.18 11.95
C GLY A 241 16.61 -10.76 12.94
N SER A 242 16.24 -10.06 14.02
CA SER A 242 15.16 -10.51 14.92
C SER A 242 13.80 -10.24 14.29
N VAL A 243 12.91 -11.23 14.33
CA VAL A 243 11.48 -11.08 14.02
C VAL A 243 10.72 -11.03 15.34
N MET A 244 9.93 -9.96 15.55
CA MET A 244 9.14 -9.77 16.76
C MET A 244 7.69 -9.44 16.42
N ARG A 245 6.76 -10.00 17.19
CA ARG A 245 5.32 -9.72 17.13
C ARG A 245 4.95 -8.72 18.22
N PHE A 246 4.06 -7.79 17.91
CA PHE A 246 3.55 -6.78 18.84
C PHE A 246 2.03 -6.70 18.78
N GLU A 247 1.39 -6.58 19.95
CA GLU A 247 0.00 -6.13 20.06
C GLU A 247 0.02 -4.67 20.50
N VAL A 248 -0.33 -3.78 19.56
CA VAL A 248 -0.20 -2.33 19.69
C VAL A 248 -1.55 -1.75 20.08
N PRO A 249 -1.71 -1.19 21.30
CA PRO A 249 -2.90 -0.42 21.66
C PRO A 249 -3.02 0.84 20.79
N ALA A 250 -4.24 1.24 20.44
CA ALA A 250 -4.47 2.37 19.54
C ALA A 250 -3.74 3.66 19.97
N ALA A 251 -3.65 3.93 21.27
CA ALA A 251 -2.96 5.11 21.83
C ALA A 251 -1.46 5.23 21.44
N LEU A 252 -0.81 4.13 21.03
CA LEU A 252 0.58 4.11 20.58
C LEU A 252 0.72 4.18 19.03
N ALA A 253 -0.38 4.33 18.29
CA ALA A 253 -0.39 4.46 16.83
C ALA A 253 -1.51 5.38 16.30
N TRP A 254 -2.75 4.90 16.24
CA TRP A 254 -3.87 5.54 15.54
C TRP A 254 -4.66 6.53 16.42
N GLU A 255 -4.71 6.28 17.72
CA GLU A 255 -5.71 6.84 18.66
C GLU A 255 -7.13 6.55 18.13
N ASP A 256 -8.02 7.54 18.10
CA ASP A 256 -9.41 7.36 17.63
C ASP A 256 -9.56 7.37 16.09
N ARG A 257 -8.46 7.37 15.33
CA ARG A 257 -8.49 7.36 13.86
C ARG A 257 -8.75 5.96 13.31
N THR A 258 -9.86 5.79 12.59
CA THR A 258 -10.10 4.64 11.72
C THR A 258 -9.12 4.68 10.54
N ILE A 259 -8.35 3.61 10.34
CA ILE A 259 -7.39 3.48 9.22
C ILE A 259 -7.81 2.44 8.17
N HIS A 260 -8.68 1.50 8.55
CA HIS A 260 -9.24 0.45 7.68
C HIS A 260 -10.64 0.09 8.21
N PRO A 261 -11.58 -0.43 7.40
CA PRO A 261 -12.89 -0.89 7.92
C PRO A 261 -12.77 -1.94 9.04
N GLU A 262 -11.71 -2.75 9.03
CA GLU A 262 -11.40 -3.74 10.08
C GLU A 262 -10.49 -3.20 11.20
N VAL A 263 -10.07 -1.94 11.10
CA VAL A 263 -9.32 -1.21 12.14
C VAL A 263 -9.98 0.16 12.36
N PRO A 264 -11.19 0.18 12.96
CA PRO A 264 -11.83 1.40 13.41
C PRO A 264 -11.06 2.06 14.56
N GLY A 265 -11.32 3.35 14.81
CA GLY A 265 -10.73 4.11 15.92
C GLY A 265 -10.77 3.37 17.26
N GLY A 266 -9.70 3.49 18.05
CA GLY A 266 -9.54 2.75 19.32
C GLY A 266 -9.16 1.27 19.18
N SER A 267 -9.09 0.71 17.97
CA SER A 267 -8.70 -0.70 17.76
C SER A 267 -7.25 -0.99 18.09
N LEU A 268 -7.04 -2.06 18.87
CA LEU A 268 -5.74 -2.73 18.96
C LEU A 268 -5.40 -3.39 17.62
N THR A 269 -4.13 -3.31 17.23
CA THR A 269 -3.60 -3.90 15.99
C THR A 269 -2.46 -4.86 16.27
N ILE A 270 -2.33 -5.90 15.45
CA ILE A 270 -1.21 -6.84 15.52
C ILE A 270 -0.17 -6.45 14.50
N TRP A 271 1.09 -6.41 14.91
CA TRP A 271 2.22 -6.15 14.03
C TRP A 271 3.23 -7.31 14.10
N GLU A 272 3.94 -7.50 13.00
CA GLU A 272 5.18 -8.27 12.95
C GLU A 272 6.24 -7.39 12.31
N LEU A 273 7.40 -7.29 12.96
CA LEU A 273 8.53 -6.49 12.52
C LEU A 273 9.78 -7.37 12.41
N GLU A 274 10.56 -7.19 11.35
CA GLU A 274 11.91 -7.73 11.22
C GLU A 274 12.91 -6.57 11.16
N LEU A 275 13.88 -6.54 12.06
CA LEU A 275 14.93 -5.51 12.03
C LEU A 275 16.00 -5.89 11.00
N LEU A 276 15.79 -5.45 9.75
CA LEU A 276 16.64 -5.77 8.60
C LEU A 276 18.03 -5.13 8.71
N LYS A 277 18.08 -3.86 9.15
CA LYS A 277 19.33 -3.09 9.23
C LYS A 277 19.25 -2.02 10.32
N VAL A 278 20.38 -1.78 10.98
CA VAL A 278 20.64 -0.58 11.79
C VAL A 278 21.61 0.30 11.00
N ASN A 279 21.32 1.58 10.89
CA ASN A 279 22.07 2.58 10.14
C ASN A 279 22.71 3.57 11.12
N ASP A 280 24.01 3.83 10.98
CA ASP A 280 24.65 4.88 11.77
C ASP A 280 24.24 6.26 11.27
N MET A 281 24.19 7.22 12.18
CA MET A 281 23.84 8.61 11.93
C MET A 281 24.92 9.53 12.51
N PRO A 282 25.11 10.74 11.95
CA PRO A 282 25.90 11.77 12.62
C PRO A 282 25.27 12.10 13.98
N ALA A 283 26.11 12.41 14.97
CA ALA A 283 25.64 12.95 16.24
C ALA A 283 25.11 14.38 16.09
N PHE A 284 24.09 14.74 16.88
CA PHE A 284 23.63 16.12 16.97
C PHE A 284 24.72 17.02 17.59
N ALA A 285 24.94 18.18 16.97
CA ALA A 285 25.71 19.27 17.53
C ALA A 285 25.25 20.59 16.92
N MET A 286 25.20 21.64 17.73
CA MET A 286 25.06 23.02 17.27
C MET A 286 26.31 23.48 16.51
N SER A 287 26.17 24.53 15.70
CA SER A 287 27.30 25.17 15.00
C SER A 287 28.26 25.83 16.00
N ASP A 288 29.55 25.62 15.82
CA ASP A 288 30.61 26.19 16.65
C ASP A 288 30.71 27.71 16.41
N PRO A 289 30.48 28.57 17.43
CA PRO A 289 30.50 30.03 17.27
C PRO A 289 31.80 30.60 16.71
N ASP A 290 32.94 29.94 16.94
CA ASP A 290 34.25 30.39 16.45
C ASP A 290 34.56 29.92 15.02
N LYS A 291 33.73 29.03 14.46
CA LYS A 291 33.88 28.47 13.10
C LYS A 291 32.71 28.79 12.16
N VAL A 292 31.65 29.41 12.66
CA VAL A 292 30.42 29.67 11.90
C VAL A 292 30.49 31.00 11.15
N THR A 293 30.22 30.97 9.84
CA THR A 293 29.96 32.17 9.05
C THR A 293 28.46 32.46 9.07
N THR A 294 28.07 33.69 9.47
CA THR A 294 26.67 34.14 9.39
C THR A 294 26.48 35.02 8.15
N THR A 295 25.50 34.69 7.32
CA THR A 295 25.19 35.47 6.10
C THR A 295 24.25 36.64 6.41
N ALA A 296 24.04 37.53 5.43
CA ALA A 296 23.13 38.67 5.56
C ALA A 296 21.65 38.30 5.75
N SER A 297 21.25 37.04 5.49
CA SER A 297 19.89 36.54 5.73
C SER A 297 19.68 36.00 7.15
N GLY A 298 20.75 35.85 7.95
CA GLY A 298 20.76 35.19 9.25
C GLY A 298 21.04 33.68 9.19
N LEU A 299 21.28 33.11 8.01
CA LEU A 299 21.77 31.74 7.86
C LEU A 299 23.17 31.60 8.47
N GLN A 300 23.39 30.55 9.24
CA GLN A 300 24.68 30.18 9.82
C GLN A 300 25.23 28.93 9.15
N ILE A 301 26.51 28.98 8.74
CA ILE A 301 27.21 27.90 8.05
C ILE A 301 28.57 27.64 8.72
N GLU A 302 28.77 26.44 9.26
CA GLU A 302 30.07 25.92 9.67
C GLU A 302 30.54 24.89 8.62
N THR A 303 31.69 25.13 7.99
CA THR A 303 32.25 24.15 7.03
C THR A 303 32.99 23.06 7.79
N VAL A 304 32.41 21.86 7.84
CA VAL A 304 32.98 20.68 8.52
C VAL A 304 34.04 20.01 7.63
N LYS A 305 33.86 20.05 6.31
CA LYS A 305 34.80 19.54 5.29
C LYS A 305 34.63 20.36 4.02
N GLU A 306 35.70 20.98 3.53
CA GLU A 306 35.65 21.73 2.27
C GLU A 306 35.48 20.80 1.06
N GLY A 307 34.67 21.22 0.08
CA GLY A 307 34.42 20.46 -1.14
C GLY A 307 35.39 20.79 -2.27
N GLY A 308 35.77 19.78 -3.06
CA GLY A 308 36.69 19.95 -4.20
C GLY A 308 36.02 20.27 -5.54
N GLY A 309 34.71 20.06 -5.66
CA GLY A 309 33.97 20.22 -6.91
C GLY A 309 33.41 21.61 -7.15
N LYS A 310 32.46 21.71 -8.10
CA LYS A 310 31.69 22.95 -8.34
C LYS A 310 30.69 23.21 -7.20
N ALA A 311 30.34 24.48 -7.03
CA ALA A 311 29.10 24.86 -6.35
C ALA A 311 27.91 24.72 -7.32
N PRO A 312 26.72 24.34 -6.83
CA PRO A 312 25.49 24.31 -7.60
C PRO A 312 24.92 25.73 -7.79
N VAL A 313 24.03 25.87 -8.76
CA VAL A 313 23.15 27.05 -8.91
C VAL A 313 21.69 26.66 -8.67
N ARG A 314 20.84 27.64 -8.36
CA ARG A 314 19.42 27.44 -7.98
C ARG A 314 18.59 26.55 -8.92
N SER A 315 18.93 26.46 -10.21
CA SER A 315 18.25 25.60 -11.19
C SER A 315 18.57 24.11 -11.06
N ASP A 316 19.65 23.75 -10.38
CA ASP A 316 20.24 22.42 -10.43
C ASP A 316 19.45 21.39 -9.62
N ARG A 317 19.66 20.11 -9.95
CA ARG A 317 19.32 19.00 -9.05
C ARG A 317 20.54 18.64 -8.22
N VAL A 318 20.41 18.65 -6.90
CA VAL A 318 21.47 18.27 -5.96
C VAL A 318 21.15 16.90 -5.35
N THR A 319 22.18 16.07 -5.17
CA THR A 319 22.10 14.86 -4.36
C THR A 319 22.87 15.08 -3.07
N VAL A 320 22.24 14.80 -1.94
CA VAL A 320 22.79 15.09 -0.61
C VAL A 320 22.63 13.93 0.35
N HIS A 321 23.59 13.77 1.26
CA HIS A 321 23.35 13.10 2.53
C HIS A 321 23.10 14.16 3.60
N TYR A 322 22.19 13.92 4.52
CA TYR A 322 21.82 14.89 5.54
C TYR A 322 21.07 14.27 6.73
N THR A 323 21.17 14.94 7.87
CA THR A 323 20.26 14.80 9.01
C THR A 323 19.79 16.19 9.42
N GLY A 324 18.51 16.31 9.75
CA GLY A 324 17.88 17.53 10.27
C GLY A 324 17.34 17.34 11.69
N TRP A 325 17.67 18.28 12.57
CA TRP A 325 17.28 18.29 13.98
C TRP A 325 16.63 19.62 14.38
N LEU A 326 15.72 19.56 15.36
CA LEU A 326 15.40 20.72 16.18
C LEU A 326 16.58 21.05 17.11
N THR A 327 16.61 22.25 17.69
CA THR A 327 17.72 22.71 18.56
C THR A 327 17.86 21.94 19.88
N ASP A 328 16.91 21.06 20.22
CA ASP A 328 16.97 20.13 21.36
C ASP A 328 17.60 18.76 21.02
N GLY A 329 17.94 18.52 19.74
CA GLY A 329 18.45 17.25 19.24
C GLY A 329 17.40 16.28 18.69
N THR A 330 16.11 16.67 18.62
CA THR A 330 15.04 15.85 18.04
C THR A 330 15.21 15.74 16.52
N VAL A 331 15.42 14.52 16.01
CA VAL A 331 15.55 14.22 14.57
C VAL A 331 14.19 14.28 13.88
N PHE A 332 13.98 15.24 12.98
CA PHE A 332 12.74 15.33 12.20
C PHE A 332 12.83 14.67 10.82
N ASP A 333 14.02 14.60 10.21
CA ASP A 333 14.28 13.88 8.95
C ASP A 333 15.77 13.52 8.84
N SER A 334 16.08 12.42 8.17
CA SER A 334 17.44 11.90 8.03
C SER A 334 17.54 10.94 6.84
N SER A 335 18.40 11.27 5.87
CA SER A 335 18.79 10.30 4.83
C SER A 335 19.83 9.30 5.34
N HIS A 336 20.68 9.68 6.29
CA HIS A 336 21.57 8.74 6.99
C HIS A 336 20.78 7.62 7.66
N ALA A 337 19.65 7.95 8.29
CA ALA A 337 18.81 6.96 8.97
C ALA A 337 18.18 5.93 8.00
N ARG A 338 18.06 6.28 6.73
CA ARG A 338 17.56 5.41 5.65
C ARG A 338 18.67 4.74 4.85
N ASP A 339 19.93 5.16 5.03
CA ASP A 339 21.09 4.80 4.19
C ASP A 339 20.89 5.11 2.69
N GLU A 340 20.07 6.12 2.38
CA GLU A 340 19.73 6.51 1.01
C GLU A 340 19.82 8.05 0.82
N PRO A 341 20.83 8.56 0.10
CA PRO A 341 20.95 9.98 -0.22
C PRO A 341 19.79 10.51 -1.08
N ALA A 342 19.25 11.67 -0.71
CA ALA A 342 18.09 12.25 -1.38
C ALA A 342 18.47 13.17 -2.55
N VAL A 343 17.59 13.28 -3.55
CA VAL A 343 17.78 14.14 -4.74
C VAL A 343 16.71 15.23 -4.79
N PHE A 344 17.11 16.49 -4.63
CA PHE A 344 16.22 17.64 -4.61
C PHE A 344 16.48 18.61 -5.79
N PRO A 345 15.43 19.25 -6.35
CA PRO A 345 15.62 20.48 -7.13
C PRO A 345 15.98 21.62 -6.18
N LEU A 346 17.15 22.26 -6.36
CA LEU A 346 17.68 23.19 -5.36
C LEU A 346 16.81 24.44 -5.17
N GLY A 347 16.13 24.91 -6.22
CA GLY A 347 15.17 26.01 -6.12
C GLY A 347 13.82 25.66 -5.46
N GLY A 348 13.62 24.41 -5.04
CA GLY A 348 12.37 23.89 -4.46
C GLY A 348 12.45 23.40 -3.01
N VAL A 349 13.60 23.57 -2.34
CA VAL A 349 13.77 23.31 -0.89
C VAL A 349 13.64 24.61 -0.08
N ILE A 350 13.74 24.53 1.25
CA ILE A 350 13.64 25.72 2.12
C ILE A 350 14.69 26.80 1.76
N PRO A 351 14.41 28.10 1.97
CA PRO A 351 15.32 29.18 1.58
C PRO A 351 16.76 29.02 2.11
N GLY A 352 16.93 28.60 3.37
CA GLY A 352 18.25 28.39 3.96
C GLY A 352 19.06 27.27 3.31
N TRP A 353 18.42 26.21 2.82
CA TRP A 353 19.07 25.18 2.00
C TRP A 353 19.42 25.71 0.61
N THR A 354 18.49 26.47 0.00
CA THR A 354 18.70 27.10 -1.31
C THR A 354 19.92 28.03 -1.29
N GLU A 355 20.11 28.78 -0.20
CA GLU A 355 21.25 29.65 0.02
C GLU A 355 22.52 28.85 0.37
N ALA A 356 22.48 28.00 1.41
CA ALA A 356 23.64 27.25 1.90
C ALA A 356 24.32 26.41 0.82
N LEU A 357 23.54 25.64 0.05
CA LEU A 357 24.11 24.68 -0.90
C LEU A 357 24.80 25.37 -2.08
N GLN A 358 24.38 26.59 -2.47
CA GLN A 358 25.07 27.40 -3.50
C GLN A 358 26.39 28.01 -2.99
N LEU A 359 26.62 28.02 -1.67
CA LEU A 359 27.90 28.41 -1.04
C LEU A 359 28.81 27.19 -0.78
N MET A 360 28.25 25.98 -0.77
CA MET A 360 28.99 24.71 -0.67
C MET A 360 29.53 24.26 -2.03
N LYS A 361 30.53 23.37 -1.99
CA LYS A 361 31.07 22.66 -3.17
C LYS A 361 30.81 21.17 -3.08
N VAL A 362 30.67 20.51 -4.23
CA VAL A 362 30.55 19.05 -4.32
C VAL A 362 31.72 18.35 -3.61
N GLY A 363 31.38 17.34 -2.80
CA GLY A 363 32.27 16.62 -1.88
C GLY A 363 32.44 17.27 -0.50
N GLY A 364 31.85 18.46 -0.28
CA GLY A 364 31.93 19.19 0.99
C GLY A 364 30.80 18.83 1.96
N ILE A 365 31.07 19.01 3.26
CA ILE A 365 30.13 18.82 4.36
C ILE A 365 30.04 20.12 5.16
N ALA A 366 28.83 20.59 5.42
CA ALA A 366 28.57 21.75 6.27
C ALA A 366 27.53 21.43 7.34
N ARG A 367 27.69 22.08 8.49
CA ARG A 367 26.64 22.19 9.51
C ARG A 367 25.94 23.54 9.31
N LEU A 368 24.61 23.53 9.33
CA LEU A 368 23.77 24.70 9.07
C LEU A 368 22.90 24.98 10.30
N THR A 369 22.88 26.22 10.79
CA THR A 369 21.80 26.71 11.67
C THR A 369 20.89 27.60 10.84
N ILE A 370 19.62 27.22 10.70
CA ILE A 370 18.65 27.87 9.80
C ILE A 370 17.52 28.47 10.63
N PRO A 371 17.44 29.81 10.77
CA PRO A 371 16.36 30.45 11.52
C PRO A 371 15.01 30.26 10.82
N ALA A 372 13.91 30.37 11.57
CA ALA A 372 12.57 30.01 11.11
C ALA A 372 12.14 30.68 9.79
N ASN A 373 12.50 31.95 9.59
CA ASN A 373 12.22 32.72 8.37
C ASN A 373 12.91 32.16 7.10
N LEU A 374 13.95 31.33 7.25
CA LEU A 374 14.63 30.61 6.17
C LEU A 374 14.28 29.11 6.13
N ALA A 375 13.38 28.68 7.01
CA ALA A 375 12.87 27.31 7.13
C ALA A 375 11.36 27.27 6.81
N TYR A 376 10.51 26.95 7.80
CA TYR A 376 9.06 26.81 7.64
C TYR A 376 8.24 27.99 8.21
N GLY A 377 8.89 28.97 8.84
CA GLY A 377 8.25 30.10 9.51
C GLY A 377 7.30 29.66 10.62
N ASP A 378 6.18 30.36 10.77
CA ASP A 378 5.15 30.07 11.78
C ASP A 378 4.20 28.93 11.39
N ARG A 379 4.63 28.03 10.49
CA ARG A 379 3.85 26.86 10.04
C ARG A 379 4.42 25.59 10.65
N GLN A 380 3.54 24.74 11.19
CA GLN A 380 3.92 23.38 11.54
C GLN A 380 4.21 22.57 10.26
N SER A 381 5.28 21.77 10.27
CA SER A 381 5.65 20.88 9.17
C SER A 381 6.04 19.50 9.70
N GLY A 382 5.07 18.58 9.75
CA GLY A 382 5.27 17.26 10.36
C GLY A 382 5.65 17.37 11.84
N LEU A 383 6.86 16.90 12.17
CA LEU A 383 7.45 16.97 13.51
C LEU A 383 8.05 18.36 13.86
N ILE A 384 8.07 19.31 12.94
CA ILE A 384 8.64 20.65 13.14
C ILE A 384 7.58 21.64 13.65
N PRO A 385 7.71 22.20 14.86
CA PRO A 385 6.81 23.24 15.38
C PRO A 385 6.93 24.58 14.64
N PRO A 386 5.86 25.41 14.63
CA PRO A 386 5.95 26.83 14.24
C PRO A 386 7.13 27.56 14.92
N GLY A 387 7.79 28.46 14.18
CA GLY A 387 8.87 29.31 14.71
C GLY A 387 10.19 28.57 14.99
N SER A 388 10.31 27.30 14.61
CA SER A 388 11.51 26.50 14.89
C SER A 388 12.73 26.94 14.09
N THR A 389 13.85 27.09 14.78
CA THR A 389 15.19 27.10 14.18
C THR A 389 15.61 25.66 13.92
N LEU A 390 16.14 25.37 12.75
CA LEU A 390 16.57 24.02 12.36
C LEU A 390 18.08 23.91 12.35
N VAL A 391 18.60 22.75 12.76
CA VAL A 391 20.01 22.39 12.63
C VAL A 391 20.11 21.29 11.59
N PHE A 392 21.05 21.40 10.65
CA PHE A 392 21.36 20.33 9.72
C PHE A 392 22.85 20.01 9.71
N LEU A 393 23.19 18.76 9.41
CA LEU A 393 24.46 18.38 8.82
C LEU A 393 24.15 17.93 7.38
N VAL A 394 24.86 18.48 6.39
CA VAL A 394 24.62 18.18 4.96
C VAL A 394 25.94 17.91 4.25
N GLU A 395 26.04 16.78 3.54
CA GLU A 395 27.06 16.48 2.55
C GLU A 395 26.49 16.70 1.14
N LEU A 396 27.16 17.52 0.32
CA LEU A 396 26.79 17.72 -1.08
C LEU A 396 27.52 16.69 -1.96
N ILE A 397 26.86 15.56 -2.25
CA ILE A 397 27.46 14.42 -2.94
C ILE A 397 27.69 14.72 -4.43
N LYS A 398 26.69 15.25 -5.13
CA LYS A 398 26.78 15.59 -6.57
C LYS A 398 25.72 16.59 -7.02
N ILE A 399 25.99 17.17 -8.18
CA ILE A 399 25.03 17.88 -9.03
C ILE A 399 24.62 16.91 -10.15
N GLY A 400 23.36 16.95 -10.60
CA GLY A 400 22.80 16.07 -11.63
C GLY A 400 22.08 16.81 -12.75
#